data_AF-A0A929K770-F1
#
_entry.id   AF-A0A929K770-F1
#
_cell.length_a   1.000
_cell.length_b   1.000
_cell.length_c   1.000
_cell.angle_alpha   90.00
_cell.angle_beta   90.00
_cell.angle_gamma   90.00
#
_symmetry.space_group_name_H-M   'P 1'
#
loop_
_entity.id
_entity.type
_entity.pdbx_description
1 polymer ?
#
loop_
_entity_poly.entity_id
_entity_poly.type
_entity_poly.pdbx_seq_one_letter_code
_entity_poly.pdbx_strand_id
1 'polypeptide(L)'
;ENEGCDKVPKNVPDTRESPVREMVKELKEFGVEAYGYDPLLSKEEIEGFGVKALDSLNVKIKMDGVIVAVAHDEFRKMKLEDVKKFMNDKPVLVDIREMFNGEEAKRKGFYYRGL
;
A
#
# COMPACT_ATOMS: atom_id res chain seq x y z
N GLU A 1 15.58 27.42 -21.91
CA GLU A 1 16.19 27.01 -20.64
C GLU A 1 15.27 25.97 -20.02
N ASN A 2 15.81 24.78 -19.76
CA ASN A 2 15.07 23.61 -19.29
C ASN A 2 14.81 23.68 -17.78
N GLU A 3 13.70 23.07 -17.39
CA GLU A 3 13.46 22.39 -16.11
C GLU A 3 13.40 23.25 -14.84
N GLY A 4 12.19 23.73 -14.54
CA GLY A 4 11.75 24.06 -13.17
C GLY A 4 10.94 22.90 -12.61
N CYS A 5 11.62 22.01 -11.91
CA CYS A 5 11.06 20.86 -11.19
C CYS A 5 9.92 21.29 -10.25
N ASP A 6 8.69 20.87 -10.56
CA ASP A 6 7.52 21.00 -9.68
C ASP A 6 7.74 20.17 -8.40
N LYS A 7 8.30 20.81 -7.38
CA LYS A 7 8.39 20.26 -6.03
C LYS A 7 7.00 20.28 -5.41
N VAL A 8 6.22 19.21 -5.66
CA VAL A 8 4.98 18.94 -4.93
C VAL A 8 5.31 18.87 -3.42
N PRO A 9 4.71 19.72 -2.58
CA PRO A 9 4.90 19.64 -1.13
C PRO A 9 4.37 18.31 -0.61
N LYS A 10 5.20 17.60 0.17
CA LYS A 10 4.99 16.23 0.65
C LYS A 10 3.86 16.05 1.69
N ASN A 11 2.93 17.01 1.82
CA ASN A 11 1.87 16.97 2.82
C ASN A 11 0.59 17.72 2.40
N VAL A 12 0.28 17.72 1.10
CA VAL A 12 -1.00 18.24 0.56
C VAL A 12 -1.99 17.08 0.46
N PRO A 13 -3.26 17.23 0.86
CA PRO A 13 -4.29 16.23 0.59
C PRO A 13 -4.36 16.03 -0.90
N ASP A 14 -3.96 14.83 -1.28
CA ASP A 14 -3.71 14.53 -2.66
C ASP A 14 -5.03 14.40 -3.39
N THR A 15 -5.29 15.21 -4.40
CA THR A 15 -6.43 14.97 -5.29
C THR A 15 -6.30 13.63 -6.04
N ARG A 16 -5.17 12.91 -5.86
CA ARG A 16 -4.96 11.47 -6.13
C ARG A 16 -5.61 10.51 -5.10
N GLU A 17 -6.61 10.92 -4.32
CA GLU A 17 -7.48 9.95 -3.62
C GLU A 17 -8.30 9.09 -4.58
N SER A 18 -8.64 9.60 -5.78
CA SER A 18 -9.45 8.86 -6.77
C SER A 18 -8.81 7.54 -7.22
N PRO A 19 -7.50 7.48 -7.58
CA PRO A 19 -6.86 6.22 -7.98
C PRO A 19 -6.95 5.11 -6.93
N VAL A 20 -6.80 5.43 -5.64
CA VAL A 20 -6.93 4.42 -4.57
C VAL A 20 -8.38 3.96 -4.46
N ARG A 21 -9.34 4.88 -4.50
CA ARG A 21 -10.77 4.54 -4.46
C ARG A 21 -11.19 3.68 -5.65
N GLU A 22 -10.74 4.03 -6.85
CA GLU A 22 -11.02 3.28 -8.08
C GLU A 22 -10.40 1.88 -8.02
N MET A 23 -9.13 1.77 -7.61
CA MET A 23 -8.47 0.49 -7.41
C MET A 23 -9.22 -0.39 -6.39
N VAL A 24 -9.61 0.17 -5.24
CA VAL A 24 -10.38 -0.57 -4.23
C VAL A 24 -11.73 -1.03 -4.80
N LYS A 25 -12.40 -0.18 -5.58
CA LYS A 25 -13.67 -0.53 -6.23
C LYS A 25 -13.48 -1.71 -7.20
N GLU A 26 -12.49 -1.67 -8.07
CA GLU A 26 -12.19 -2.76 -9.01
C GLU A 26 -11.87 -4.06 -8.28
N LEU A 27 -11.00 -4.02 -7.27
CA LEU A 27 -10.67 -5.19 -6.45
C LEU A 27 -11.94 -5.84 -5.86
N LYS A 28 -12.87 -5.03 -5.35
CA LYS A 28 -14.14 -5.52 -4.84
C LYS A 28 -15.05 -6.12 -5.91
N GLU A 29 -15.06 -5.56 -7.13
CA GLU A 29 -15.80 -6.14 -8.26
C GLU A 29 -15.29 -7.54 -8.62
N PHE A 30 -14.01 -7.82 -8.39
CA PHE A 30 -13.41 -9.16 -8.50
C PHE A 30 -13.62 -10.04 -7.24
N GLY A 31 -14.37 -9.57 -6.24
CA GLY A 31 -14.65 -10.32 -5.01
C GLY A 31 -13.53 -10.29 -3.98
N VAL A 32 -12.55 -9.38 -4.10
CA VAL A 32 -11.46 -9.23 -3.13
C VAL A 32 -11.96 -8.50 -1.89
N GLU A 33 -11.67 -9.06 -0.72
CA GLU A 33 -11.87 -8.38 0.56
C GLU A 33 -10.68 -7.44 0.83
N ALA A 34 -10.95 -6.14 0.90
CA ALA A 34 -9.91 -5.11 1.02
C ALA A 34 -9.88 -4.49 2.42
N TYR A 35 -8.65 -4.37 2.95
CA TYR A 35 -8.34 -3.72 4.22
C TYR A 35 -7.36 -2.57 3.99
N GLY A 36 -7.47 -1.51 4.79
CA GLY A 36 -6.61 -0.33 4.69
C GLY A 36 -5.95 0.02 6.02
N TYR A 37 -4.73 0.52 5.94
CA TYR A 37 -4.01 1.08 7.08
C TYR A 37 -3.22 2.31 6.63
N ASP A 38 -3.41 3.43 7.32
CA ASP A 38 -2.59 4.62 7.20
C ASP A 38 -2.46 5.28 8.58
N PRO A 39 -1.25 5.44 9.13
CA PRO A 39 -1.05 6.04 10.45
C PRO A 39 -1.41 7.53 10.49
N LEU A 40 -1.55 8.20 9.35
CA LEU A 40 -1.87 9.62 9.25
C LEU A 40 -3.37 9.90 9.06
N LEU A 41 -4.17 8.86 8.83
CA LEU A 41 -5.61 8.98 8.61
C LEU A 41 -6.39 8.37 9.77
N SER A 42 -7.57 8.94 10.04
CA SER A 42 -8.57 8.34 10.91
C SER A 42 -9.19 7.09 10.28
N LYS A 43 -9.86 6.27 11.09
CA LYS A 43 -10.58 5.08 10.59
C LYS A 43 -11.66 5.49 9.60
N GLU A 44 -12.39 6.56 9.91
CA GLU A 44 -13.47 7.10 9.09
C GLU A 44 -12.95 7.54 7.71
N GLU A 45 -11.77 8.17 7.67
CA GLU A 45 -11.11 8.54 6.42
C GLU A 45 -10.70 7.29 5.61
N ILE A 46 -10.10 6.30 6.25
CA ILE A 46 -9.71 5.03 5.61
C ILE A 46 -10.93 4.27 5.06
N GLU A 47 -11.99 4.16 5.85
CA GLU A 47 -13.24 3.51 5.42
C GLU A 47 -13.94 4.29 4.31
N GLY A 48 -13.71 5.60 4.22
CA GLY A 48 -14.12 6.45 3.10
C GLY A 48 -13.57 6.02 1.75
N PHE A 49 -12.47 5.26 1.70
CA PHE A 49 -11.96 4.64 0.47
C PHE A 49 -12.69 3.35 0.09
N GLY A 50 -13.60 2.89 0.93
CA GLY A 50 -14.32 1.63 0.76
C GLY A 50 -13.54 0.42 1.26
N VAL A 51 -12.50 0.54 2.08
CA VAL A 51 -11.82 -0.61 2.68
C VAL A 51 -12.21 -0.77 4.15
N LYS A 52 -11.95 -1.92 4.75
CA LYS A 52 -12.07 -2.10 6.21
C LYS A 52 -10.82 -1.51 6.88
N ALA A 53 -10.97 -0.54 7.78
CA ALA A 53 -9.83 0.06 8.47
C ALA A 53 -9.17 -0.92 9.44
N LEU A 54 -7.84 -0.96 9.45
CA LEU A 54 -7.03 -1.67 10.42
C LEU A 54 -6.53 -0.72 11.51
N ASP A 55 -6.48 -1.20 12.73
CA ASP A 55 -5.89 -0.47 13.87
C ASP A 55 -4.35 -0.45 13.83
N SER A 56 -3.76 -1.51 13.26
CA SER A 56 -2.31 -1.66 13.14
C SER A 56 -1.98 -2.70 12.07
N LEU A 57 -0.71 -2.72 11.65
CA LEU A 57 -0.18 -3.77 10.76
C LEU A 57 0.04 -5.12 11.46
N ASN A 58 -0.11 -5.20 12.79
CA ASN A 58 -0.05 -6.46 13.54
C ASN A 58 -1.41 -7.18 13.49
N VAL A 59 -1.85 -7.51 12.28
CA VAL A 59 -3.15 -8.13 12.04
C VAL A 59 -3.12 -9.63 12.34
N LYS A 60 -4.22 -10.15 12.91
CA LYS A 60 -4.44 -11.59 13.09
C LYS A 60 -4.85 -12.29 11.79
N ILE A 61 -5.45 -11.52 10.88
CA ILE A 61 -5.87 -11.99 9.56
C ILE A 61 -4.64 -12.00 8.66
N LYS A 62 -4.41 -13.11 7.96
CA LYS A 62 -3.33 -13.21 6.99
C LYS A 62 -3.80 -12.73 5.63
N MET A 63 -2.99 -11.91 4.99
CA MET A 63 -3.29 -11.29 3.70
C MET A 63 -2.66 -12.08 2.56
N ASP A 64 -3.40 -12.22 1.46
CA ASP A 64 -2.87 -12.83 0.23
C ASP A 64 -2.03 -11.83 -0.59
N GLY A 65 -2.38 -10.55 -0.50
CA GLY A 65 -1.75 -9.47 -1.25
C GLY A 65 -1.61 -8.19 -0.43
N VAL A 66 -0.54 -7.44 -0.69
CA VAL A 66 -0.33 -6.08 -0.18
C VAL A 66 -0.08 -5.15 -1.35
N ILE A 67 -0.76 -4.01 -1.32
CA ILE A 67 -0.56 -2.92 -2.27
C ILE A 67 -0.05 -1.71 -1.51
N VAL A 68 1.12 -1.21 -1.91
CA VAL A 68 1.73 -0.01 -1.35
C VAL A 68 1.37 1.17 -2.23
N ALA A 69 0.27 1.85 -1.91
CA ALA A 69 -0.23 2.98 -2.70
C ALA A 69 0.44 4.33 -2.33
N VAL A 70 0.95 4.44 -1.11
CA VAL A 70 1.54 5.65 -0.55
C VAL A 70 2.87 5.35 0.13
N ALA A 71 3.81 6.31 0.09
CA ALA A 71 5.16 6.17 0.63
C ALA A 71 5.41 7.17 1.77
N HIS A 72 4.54 7.14 2.78
CA HIS A 72 4.78 7.86 4.04
C HIS A 72 6.10 7.42 4.66
N ASP A 73 6.81 8.36 5.29
CA ASP A 73 8.14 8.10 5.86
C ASP A 73 8.10 7.03 6.97
N GLU A 74 6.94 6.80 7.58
CA GLU A 74 6.70 5.70 8.52
C GLU A 74 6.86 4.33 7.86
N PHE A 75 6.31 4.15 6.66
CA PHE A 75 6.42 2.89 5.93
C PHE A 75 7.79 2.67 5.31
N ARG A 76 8.58 3.72 5.06
CA ARG A 76 9.96 3.60 4.54
C ARG A 76 10.90 2.83 5.48
N LYS A 77 10.53 2.70 6.76
CA LYS A 77 11.30 1.92 7.75
C LYS A 77 10.93 0.44 7.75
N MET A 78 9.81 0.06 7.12
CA MET A 78 9.39 -1.33 7.04
C MET A 78 10.33 -2.13 6.16
N LYS A 79 10.63 -3.35 6.59
CA LYS A 79 11.36 -4.33 5.78
C LYS A 79 10.40 -5.34 5.18
N LEU A 80 10.84 -6.03 4.12
CA LEU A 80 10.09 -7.12 3.49
C LEU A 80 9.69 -8.21 4.51
N GLU A 81 10.52 -8.46 5.53
CA GLU A 81 10.22 -9.38 6.64
C GLU A 81 9.03 -8.92 7.47
N ASP A 82 8.88 -7.61 7.68
CA ASP A 82 7.76 -7.06 8.43
C ASP A 82 6.45 -7.25 7.66
N VAL A 83 6.48 -7.04 6.34
CA VAL A 83 5.35 -7.34 5.45
C VAL A 83 5.00 -8.82 5.53
N LYS A 84 5.99 -9.71 5.46
CA LYS A 84 5.77 -11.16 5.45
C LYS A 84 5.11 -11.69 6.73
N LYS A 85 5.26 -11.01 7.87
CA LYS A 85 4.66 -11.42 9.16
C LYS A 85 3.14 -11.51 9.09
N PHE A 86 2.49 -10.71 8.26
CA PHE A 86 1.03 -10.68 8.14
C PHE A 86 0.52 -11.24 6.80
N MET A 87 1.36 -11.92 6.02
CA MET A 87 0.99 -12.53 4.75
C MET A 87 0.79 -14.05 4.85
N ASN A 88 0.02 -14.60 3.91
CA ASN A 88 -0.05 -16.03 3.62
C ASN A 88 1.18 -16.54 2.85
N ASP A 89 1.24 -17.85 2.59
CA ASP A 89 2.41 -18.54 2.02
C ASP A 89 2.78 -18.11 0.59
N LYS A 90 1.85 -17.51 -0.16
CA LYS A 90 2.05 -17.01 -1.53
C LYS A 90 1.91 -15.48 -1.58
N PRO A 91 2.85 -14.73 -0.98
CA PRO A 91 2.64 -13.32 -0.75
C PRO A 91 2.76 -12.50 -2.03
N VAL A 92 1.67 -11.84 -2.45
CA VAL A 92 1.69 -10.87 -3.53
C VAL A 92 2.06 -9.49 -2.98
N LEU A 93 3.01 -8.80 -3.61
CA LEU A 93 3.40 -7.44 -3.25
C LEU A 93 3.40 -6.54 -4.49
N VAL A 94 2.45 -5.60 -4.53
CA VAL A 94 2.38 -4.56 -5.55
C VAL A 94 2.89 -3.25 -4.94
N ASP A 95 3.98 -2.74 -5.47
CA ASP A 95 4.71 -1.61 -4.90
C ASP A 95 4.69 -0.41 -5.86
N ILE A 96 3.63 0.39 -5.77
CA ILE A 96 3.36 1.52 -6.68
C ILE A 96 4.35 2.67 -6.44
N ARG A 97 4.99 2.69 -5.27
CA ARG A 97 5.90 3.77 -4.86
C ARG A 97 7.36 3.33 -4.78
N GLU A 98 7.67 2.16 -5.32
CA GLU A 98 9.02 1.56 -5.35
C GLU A 98 9.74 1.63 -3.99
N MET A 99 9.03 1.31 -2.91
CA MET A 99 9.58 1.33 -1.56
C MET A 99 10.52 0.17 -1.27
N PHE A 100 10.37 -0.95 -1.97
CA PHE A 100 11.14 -2.17 -1.77
C PHE A 100 12.02 -2.49 -2.98
N ASN A 101 13.15 -3.14 -2.72
CA ASN A 101 13.96 -3.71 -3.79
C ASN A 101 13.25 -4.94 -4.37
N GLY A 102 12.83 -4.87 -5.63
CA GLY A 102 12.07 -5.94 -6.28
C GLY A 102 12.82 -7.27 -6.42
N GLU A 103 14.14 -7.25 -6.66
CA GLU A 103 14.95 -8.47 -6.73
C GLU A 103 15.07 -9.14 -5.36
N GLU A 104 15.23 -8.34 -4.30
CA GLU A 104 15.21 -8.85 -2.94
C GLU A 104 13.84 -9.41 -2.55
N ALA A 105 12.75 -8.73 -2.94
CA ALA A 105 11.38 -9.19 -2.70
C ALA A 105 11.14 -10.57 -3.34
N LYS A 106 11.49 -10.74 -4.63
CA LYS A 106 11.40 -12.03 -5.32
C LYS A 106 12.24 -13.10 -4.63
N ARG A 107 13.49 -12.79 -4.24
CA ARG A 107 14.37 -13.72 -3.51
C ARG A 107 13.79 -14.14 -2.15
N LYS A 108 13.02 -13.26 -1.50
CA LYS A 108 12.29 -13.55 -0.26
C LYS A 108 10.96 -14.27 -0.47
N GLY A 109 10.61 -14.61 -1.72
CA GLY A 109 9.45 -15.41 -2.09
C GLY A 109 8.18 -14.60 -2.36
N PHE A 110 8.28 -13.29 -2.58
CA PHE A 110 7.13 -12.48 -3.01
C PHE A 110 6.88 -12.62 -4.51
N TYR A 111 5.60 -12.69 -4.88
CA TYR A 111 5.16 -12.33 -6.22
C TYR A 111 5.15 -10.80 -6.30
N TYR A 112 6.29 -10.24 -6.72
CA TYR A 112 6.51 -8.79 -6.71
C TYR A 112 6.20 -8.12 -8.04
N ARG A 113 5.50 -6.98 -7.99
CA ARG A 113 5.31 -6.06 -9.11
C ARG A 113 5.52 -4.61 -8.65
N GLY A 114 6.56 -3.96 -9.17
CA GLY A 114 6.67 -2.50 -9.15
C GLY A 114 5.99 -1.89 -10.37
N LEU A 115 5.62 -0.61 -10.28
CA LEU A 115 5.06 0.19 -11.39
C LEU A 115 5.94 1.41 -11.67
#